data_AF-A0A6G4WSG7-F1
#
_entry.id   AF-A0A6G4WSG7-F1
#
_cell.length_a   1.000
_cell.length_b   1.000
_cell.length_c   1.000
_cell.angle_alpha   90.00
_cell.angle_beta   90.00
_cell.angle_gamma   90.00
#
_symmetry.space_group_name_H-M   'P 1'
#
loop_
_entity.id
_entity.type
_entity.pdbx_description
1 polymer ?
#
loop_
_entity_poly.entity_id
_entity_poly.type
_entity_poly.pdbx_seq_one_letter_code
_entity_poly.pdbx_strand_id
1 'polypeptide(L)' 'MTDAREKAELYALDLSGVTWLSAPGSTPSDRLEIAKLPGGAVAMRNPADPNGTVLRYTAAEWQAFTLGVRDGEFDLPS' A
#
# COMPACT_ATOMS: atom_id res chain seq x y z
N MET A 1 16.34 3.78 13.80
CA MET A 1 17.16 4.43 12.75
C MET A 1 17.06 3.75 11.38
N THR A 2 16.68 2.47 11.30
CA THR A 2 16.62 1.70 10.03
C THR A 2 15.41 2.07 9.15
N ASP A 3 14.26 2.34 9.77
CA ASP A 3 12.97 2.50 9.07
C ASP A 3 12.93 3.73 8.13
N ALA A 4 13.46 4.87 8.56
CA ALA A 4 13.47 6.09 7.71
C ALA A 4 14.36 5.95 6.46
N ARG A 5 15.47 5.21 6.55
CA ARG A 5 16.33 4.94 5.40
C ARG A 5 15.67 3.95 4.45
N GLU A 6 15.08 2.88 4.98
CA GLU A 6 14.35 1.91 4.18
C GLU A 6 13.17 2.57 3.44
N LYS A 7 12.42 3.45 4.12
CA LYS A 7 11.40 4.29 3.48
C LYS A 7 11.97 5.15 2.35
N ALA A 8 13.07 5.86 2.58
CA ALA A 8 13.68 6.68 1.54
C ALA A 8 14.10 5.85 0.30
N GLU A 9 14.66 4.66 0.53
CA GLU A 9 14.99 3.70 -0.55
C GLU A 9 13.73 3.22 -1.28
N LEU A 10 12.65 2.91 -0.53
CA LEU A 10 11.37 2.57 -1.14
C LEU A 10 10.84 3.71 -2.01
N TYR A 11 10.91 4.97 -1.57
CA TYR A 11 10.46 6.15 -2.33
C TYR A 11 11.35 6.49 -3.53
N ALA A 12 12.59 6.01 -3.58
CA ALA A 12 13.47 6.14 -4.73
C ALA A 12 13.20 5.13 -5.85
N LEU A 13 12.42 4.05 -5.58
CA LEU A 13 12.10 3.04 -6.59
C LEU A 13 11.25 3.62 -7.74
N ASP A 14 11.59 3.23 -8.96
CA ASP A 14 10.72 3.41 -10.13
C ASP A 14 9.55 2.42 -10.08
N LEU A 15 8.33 2.95 -10.16
CA LEU A 15 7.10 2.17 -10.14
C LEU A 15 6.49 1.97 -11.54
N SER A 16 7.13 2.48 -12.60
CA SER A 16 6.58 2.41 -13.97
C SER A 16 6.33 0.97 -14.46
N GLY A 17 7.13 0.01 -13.99
CA GLY A 17 7.05 -1.41 -14.38
C GLY A 17 6.28 -2.32 -13.42
N VAL A 18 5.68 -1.80 -12.34
CA VAL A 18 4.99 -2.65 -11.35
C VAL A 18 3.59 -3.03 -11.82
N THR A 19 3.13 -4.21 -11.42
CA THR A 19 1.74 -4.62 -11.62
C THR A 19 0.88 -4.14 -10.47
N TRP A 20 -0.10 -3.29 -10.78
CA TRP A 20 -1.12 -2.84 -9.85
C TRP A 20 -2.26 -3.85 -9.77
N LEU A 21 -2.62 -4.22 -8.55
CA LEU A 21 -3.64 -5.20 -8.23
C LEU A 21 -4.70 -4.54 -7.38
N SER A 22 -5.95 -4.92 -7.60
CA SER A 22 -7.03 -4.47 -6.75
C SER A 22 -8.03 -5.61 -6.50
N ALA A 23 -8.70 -5.56 -5.35
CA ALA A 23 -9.44 -6.71 -4.83
C ALA A 23 -10.57 -7.15 -5.77
N PRO A 24 -10.82 -8.44 -5.99
CA PRO A 24 -11.94 -8.90 -6.81
C PRO A 24 -13.27 -8.29 -6.36
N GLY A 25 -14.14 -7.90 -7.31
CA GLY A 25 -15.47 -7.38 -7.01
C GLY A 25 -15.56 -5.93 -6.49
N SER A 26 -14.44 -5.22 -6.28
CA SER A 26 -14.50 -3.80 -5.86
C SER A 26 -14.92 -2.88 -7.00
N THR A 27 -15.75 -1.87 -6.67
CA THR A 27 -16.32 -0.87 -7.58
C THR A 27 -15.35 0.27 -7.87
N PRO A 28 -15.53 1.03 -8.97
CA PRO A 28 -14.63 2.15 -9.31
C PRO A 28 -14.61 3.29 -8.29
N SER A 29 -15.65 3.45 -7.47
CA SER A 29 -15.80 4.57 -6.53
C SER A 29 -14.85 4.53 -5.35
N ASP A 30 -14.52 3.34 -4.83
CA ASP A 30 -13.81 3.18 -3.55
C ASP A 30 -12.74 2.07 -3.59
N ARG A 31 -12.31 1.67 -4.79
CA ARG A 31 -11.26 0.66 -4.96
C ARG A 31 -9.89 1.28 -4.68
N LEU A 32 -9.04 0.56 -3.93
CA LEU A 32 -7.62 0.83 -3.80
C LEU A 32 -6.80 -0.14 -4.65
N GLU A 33 -5.65 0.31 -5.14
CA GLU A 33 -4.67 -0.55 -5.81
C GLU A 33 -3.41 -0.73 -4.97
N ILE A 34 -2.87 -1.94 -4.97
CA ILE A 34 -1.58 -2.28 -4.38
C ILE A 34 -0.63 -2.87 -5.41
N ALA A 35 0.67 -2.67 -5.22
CA ALA A 35 1.73 -3.34 -5.97
C ALA A 35 2.77 -3.93 -5.01
N LYS A 36 3.20 -5.16 -5.28
CA LYS A 36 4.28 -5.80 -4.50
C LYS A 36 5.63 -5.24 -4.95
N LEU A 37 6.46 -4.88 -3.98
CA LEU A 37 7.82 -4.36 -4.18
C LEU A 37 8.86 -5.38 -3.66
N PRO A 38 10.15 -5.19 -3.97
CA PRO A 38 11.22 -6.01 -3.40
C PRO A 38 11.19 -6.05 -1.87
N GLY A 39 11.69 -7.14 -1.28
CA GLY A 39 11.78 -7.29 0.17
C GLY A 39 10.43 -7.48 0.89
N GLY A 40 9.33 -7.64 0.15
CA GLY A 40 7.99 -7.78 0.74
C GLY A 40 7.29 -6.45 1.04
N ALA A 41 7.89 -5.33 0.62
CA ALA A 41 7.27 -4.01 0.68
C ALA A 41 6.06 -3.90 -0.26
N VAL A 42 5.21 -2.91 -0.02
CA VAL A 42 3.97 -2.67 -0.78
C VAL A 42 3.82 -1.20 -1.12
N ALA A 43 3.51 -0.90 -2.39
CA ALA A 43 2.99 0.40 -2.79
C ALA A 43 1.45 0.36 -2.82
N MET A 44 0.81 1.46 -2.42
CA MET A 44 -0.65 1.63 -2.43
C MET A 44 -1.01 2.97 -3.04
N ARG A 45 -2.03 3.00 -3.90
CA ARG A 45 -2.53 4.23 -4.52
C ARG A 45 -4.05 4.23 -4.70
N ASN A 46 -4.58 5.44 -4.89
CA ASN A 46 -5.94 5.63 -5.38
C ASN A 46 -5.97 5.54 -6.92
N PRO A 47 -6.67 4.56 -7.53
CA PRO A 47 -6.79 4.46 -8.98
C PRO A 47 -7.56 5.62 -9.62
N ALA A 48 -8.39 6.36 -8.87
CA ALA A 48 -9.05 7.57 -9.37
C ALA A 48 -8.08 8.75 -9.51
N ASP A 49 -6.91 8.68 -8.88
CA ASP A 49 -5.81 9.64 -9.03
C ASP A 49 -4.45 8.91 -9.16
N PRO A 50 -4.17 8.26 -10.32
CA PRO A 50 -2.97 7.42 -10.49
C PRO A 50 -1.64 8.17 -10.38
N ASN A 51 -1.66 9.49 -10.59
CA ASN A 51 -0.51 10.39 -10.49
C ASN A 51 -0.43 11.08 -9.12
N GLY A 52 -1.41 10.83 -8.26
CA GLY A 52 -1.44 11.33 -6.89
C GLY A 52 -0.42 10.64 -6.00
N THR A 53 -0.64 10.76 -4.69
CA THR A 53 0.28 10.18 -3.71
C THR A 53 0.26 8.65 -3.75
N VAL A 54 1.43 8.05 -3.90
CA VAL A 54 1.64 6.61 -3.72
C VAL A 54 2.26 6.37 -2.35
N LEU A 55 1.52 5.73 -1.46
CA LEU A 55 2.01 5.32 -0.15
C LEU A 55 2.89 4.08 -0.33
N ARG A 56 4.04 4.03 0.35
CA ARG A 56 4.97 2.88 0.29
C ARG A 56 5.21 2.37 1.69
N TYR A 57 4.95 1.09 1.93
CA TYR A 57 5.07 0.42 3.22
C TYR A 57 6.24 -0.57 3.17
N THR A 58 7.06 -0.58 4.22
CA THR A 58 8.00 -1.67 4.46
C THR A 58 7.23 -2.97 4.71
N ALA A 59 7.92 -4.11 4.62
CA ALA A 59 7.28 -5.39 4.91
C ALA A 59 6.71 -5.44 6.33
N ALA A 60 7.42 -4.86 7.30
CA ALA A 60 6.99 -4.82 8.70
C ALA A 60 5.76 -3.93 8.90
N GLU A 61 5.73 -2.73 8.28
CA GLU A 61 4.56 -1.84 8.35
C GLU A 61 3.34 -2.47 7.68
N TRP A 62 3.53 -3.11 6.52
CA TRP A 62 2.43 -3.78 5.82
C TRP A 62 1.87 -4.94 6.64
N GLN A 63 2.74 -5.72 7.29
CA GLN A 63 2.30 -6.77 8.20
C GLN A 63 1.50 -6.19 9.38
N ALA A 64 2.00 -5.13 10.02
CA ALA A 64 1.29 -4.47 11.13
C ALA A 64 -0.08 -3.92 10.67
N PHE A 65 -0.12 -3.23 9.53
CA PHE A 65 -1.36 -2.71 8.95
C PHE A 65 -2.39 -3.80 8.69
N THR A 66 -1.98 -4.91 8.05
CA THR A 66 -2.91 -6.02 7.74
C THR A 66 -3.39 -6.77 8.98
N LEU A 67 -2.60 -6.82 10.05
CA LEU A 67 -3.03 -7.35 11.33
C LEU A 67 -4.07 -6.45 11.99
N GLY A 68 -3.83 -5.13 12.07
CA GLY A 68 -4.80 -4.18 12.62
C GLY A 68 -6.14 -4.18 11.85
N VAL A 69 -6.10 -4.27 10.52
CA VAL A 69 -7.31 -4.45 9.69
C VAL A 69 -8.07 -5.73 10.05
N ARG A 70 -7.38 -6.84 10.31
CA ARG A 70 -8.03 -8.11 10.69
C ARG A 70 -8.61 -8.07 12.10
N ASP A 71 -7.99 -7.30 12.98
CA ASP A 71 -8.43 -7.12 14.36
C ASP A 71 -9.60 -6.10 14.49
N GLY A 72 -10.06 -5.54 13.36
CA GLY A 72 -11.20 -4.60 13.33
C GLY A 72 -10.84 -3.19 13.77
N GLU A 73 -9.55 -2.81 13.82
CA GLU A 73 -9.09 -1.49 14.28
C GLU A 73 -9.69 -0.33 13.46
N PHE A 74 -10.07 -0.60 12.21
CA PHE A 74 -10.62 0.38 11.28
C PHE A 74 -12.13 0.24 11.06
N ASP A 75 -12.81 -0.63 11.81
CA ASP A 75 -14.26 -0.73 11.74
C ASP A 75 -14.90 0.55 12.30
N LEU A 76 -15.82 1.15 11.55
CA LEU A 76 -16.52 2.35 12.00
C LEU A 76 -17.42 1.98 13.19
N PRO A 77 -17.43 2.80 14.26
CA PRO A 77 -18.38 2.60 15.35
C PRO A 77 -19.80 2.63 14.79
N SER A 78 -20.58 1.63 15.20
CA SER A 78 -21.99 1.45 14.79
C SER A 78 -22.90 2.50 15.39
#